data_AF-A0A7Y9PH60-F1
#
_entry.id   AF-A0A7Y9PH60-F1
#
_cell.length_a   1.000
_cell.length_b   1.000
_cell.length_c   1.000
_cell.angle_alpha   90.00
_cell.angle_beta   90.00
_cell.angle_gamma   90.00
#
_symmetry.space_group_name_H-M   'P 1'
#
loop_
_entity.id
_entity.type
_entity.pdbx_description
1 polymer ?
#
loop_
_entity_poly.entity_id
_entity_poly.type
_entity_poly.pdbx_seq_one_letter_code
_entity_poly.pdbx_strand_id
1 'polypeptide(L)'
;MEARAAYYRGQANRLTDRARSAESKVDRTKNMVLYYLKARNLRKIEGQEFTLRLQKNSQDFLVVLDEPQIPLIFRDIETKIPGHLWEALLSYLSDEARRELNACVRQMKPSADAIKRAAADQEEVPGAAIQRGVHLRVA
;
A
#
# COMPACT_ATOMS: atom_id res chain seq x y z
N MET A 1 -29.19 -16.92 -0.96
CA MET A 1 -28.28 -16.13 -1.85
C MET A 1 -26.85 -16.08 -1.30
N GLU A 2 -26.65 -16.00 0.03
CA GLU A 2 -25.32 -16.00 0.65
C GLU A 2 -24.51 -17.27 0.41
N ALA A 3 -25.12 -18.46 0.48
CA ALA A 3 -24.42 -19.71 0.17
C ALA A 3 -23.82 -19.72 -1.25
N ARG A 4 -24.52 -19.10 -2.21
CA ARG A 4 -24.05 -18.96 -3.60
C ARG A 4 -22.90 -17.93 -3.70
N ALA A 5 -23.00 -16.82 -2.97
CA ALA A 5 -21.92 -15.83 -2.88
C ALA A 5 -20.66 -16.42 -2.19
N ALA A 6 -20.84 -17.18 -1.10
CA ALA A 6 -19.76 -17.88 -0.41
C ALA A 6 -19.11 -18.95 -1.31
N TYR A 7 -19.91 -19.72 -2.05
CA TYR A 7 -19.42 -20.66 -3.04
C TYR A 7 -18.56 -19.98 -4.11
N TYR A 8 -19.03 -18.86 -4.69
CA TYR A 8 -18.24 -18.12 -5.68
C TYR A 8 -16.96 -17.51 -5.10
N ARG A 9 -16.99 -16.97 -3.88
CA ARG A 9 -15.76 -16.53 -3.18
C ARG A 9 -14.79 -17.68 -2.95
N GLY A 10 -15.29 -18.86 -2.57
CA GLY A 10 -14.47 -20.06 -2.43
C GLY A 10 -13.80 -20.49 -3.74
N GLN A 11 -14.52 -20.43 -4.86
CA GLN A 11 -13.94 -20.73 -6.17
C GLN A 11 -12.92 -19.69 -6.62
N ALA A 12 -13.19 -18.40 -6.38
CA ALA A 12 -12.23 -17.32 -6.64
C ALA A 12 -10.93 -17.53 -5.86
N ASN A 13 -11.03 -17.80 -4.54
CA ASN A 13 -9.88 -18.06 -3.69
C ASN A 13 -9.04 -19.24 -4.20
N ARG A 14 -9.68 -20.36 -4.59
CA ARG A 14 -8.97 -21.52 -5.16
C ARG A 14 -8.20 -21.16 -6.43
N LEU A 15 -8.79 -20.36 -7.32
CA LEU A 15 -8.10 -19.92 -8.54
C LEU A 15 -6.94 -18.99 -8.22
N THR A 16 -7.11 -18.06 -7.27
CA THR A 16 -6.03 -17.19 -6.78
C THR A 16 -4.89 -18.00 -6.17
N ASP A 17 -5.19 -19.01 -5.35
CA ASP A 17 -4.17 -19.87 -4.74
C ASP A 17 -3.39 -20.66 -5.81
N ARG A 18 -4.10 -21.17 -6.83
CA ARG A 18 -3.46 -21.85 -7.97
C ARG A 18 -2.57 -20.91 -8.77
N ALA A 19 -3.02 -19.68 -9.03
CA ALA A 19 -2.21 -18.67 -9.71
C ALA A 19 -0.94 -18.38 -8.92
N ARG A 20 -1.06 -18.12 -7.60
CA ARG A 20 0.09 -17.87 -6.71
C ARG A 20 1.07 -19.04 -6.68
N SER A 21 0.57 -20.28 -6.68
CA SER A 21 1.44 -21.47 -6.73
C SER A 21 2.19 -21.58 -8.06
N ALA A 22 1.54 -21.28 -9.18
CA ALA A 22 2.16 -21.25 -10.50
C ALA A 22 3.23 -20.15 -10.59
N GLU A 23 2.93 -18.93 -10.14
CA GLU A 23 3.88 -17.81 -10.06
C GLU A 23 5.10 -18.19 -9.20
N SER A 24 4.87 -18.78 -8.04
CA SER A 24 5.95 -19.24 -7.16
C SER A 24 6.84 -20.32 -7.80
N LYS A 25 6.29 -21.15 -8.69
CA LYS A 25 7.10 -22.11 -9.48
C LYS A 25 7.92 -21.39 -10.55
N VAL A 26 7.32 -20.42 -11.25
CA VAL A 26 8.01 -19.59 -12.24
C VAL A 26 9.19 -18.87 -11.60
N ASP A 27 8.98 -18.21 -10.46
CA ASP A 27 10.03 -17.44 -9.79
C ASP A 27 11.16 -18.33 -9.26
N ARG A 28 10.83 -19.50 -8.70
CA ARG A 28 11.85 -20.48 -8.29
C ARG A 28 12.70 -20.95 -9.48
N THR A 29 12.07 -21.27 -10.61
CA THR A 29 12.80 -21.67 -11.83
C THR A 29 13.67 -20.54 -12.35
N LYS A 30 13.15 -19.31 -12.42
CA LYS A 30 13.94 -18.13 -12.81
C LYS A 30 15.15 -17.93 -11.92
N ASN A 31 14.98 -18.00 -10.60
CA ASN A 31 16.06 -17.85 -9.62
C ASN A 31 17.10 -18.96 -9.74
N MET A 32 16.68 -20.21 -9.93
CA MET A 32 17.58 -21.34 -10.16
C MET A 32 18.42 -21.13 -11.43
N VAL A 33 17.78 -20.76 -12.54
CA VAL A 33 18.48 -20.50 -13.80
C VAL A 33 19.41 -19.29 -13.69
N LEU A 34 18.97 -18.21 -13.04
CA LEU A 34 19.78 -17.03 -12.77
C LEU A 34 21.03 -17.38 -11.97
N TYR A 35 20.88 -18.18 -10.91
CA TYR A 35 22.00 -18.68 -10.11
C TYR A 35 22.98 -19.49 -10.97
N TYR A 36 22.48 -20.46 -11.74
CA TYR A 36 23.32 -21.31 -12.60
C TYR A 36 24.10 -20.48 -13.64
N LEU A 37 23.43 -19.57 -14.34
CA LEU A 37 24.04 -18.68 -15.32
C LEU A 37 25.16 -17.84 -14.70
N LYS A 38 24.91 -17.25 -13.52
CA LYS A 38 25.92 -16.47 -12.78
C LYS A 38 27.11 -17.33 -12.33
N ALA A 39 26.85 -18.49 -11.72
CA ALA A 39 27.89 -19.37 -11.21
C ALA A 39 28.83 -19.92 -12.31
N ARG A 40 28.32 -20.06 -13.54
CA ARG A 40 29.08 -20.54 -14.70
C ARG A 40 29.56 -19.41 -15.63
N ASN A 41 29.35 -18.15 -15.27
CA ASN A 41 29.64 -16.98 -16.10
C ASN A 41 28.99 -17.05 -17.51
N LEU A 42 27.80 -17.64 -17.62
CA LEU A 42 27.04 -17.75 -18.87
C LEU A 42 26.04 -16.60 -19.01
N ARG A 43 25.85 -16.09 -20.22
CA ARG A 43 24.87 -15.01 -20.51
C ARG A 43 23.48 -15.52 -20.86
N LYS A 44 23.36 -16.73 -21.40
CA LYS A 44 22.08 -17.34 -21.81
C LYS A 44 22.16 -18.87 -21.82
N ILE A 45 21.00 -19.51 -21.77
CA ILE A 45 20.77 -20.92 -22.10
C ILE A 45 19.75 -20.96 -23.24
N GLU A 46 20.10 -21.68 -24.29
CA GLU A 46 19.24 -21.91 -25.45
C GLU A 46 18.69 -23.34 -25.37
N GLY A 47 17.37 -23.46 -25.32
CA GLY A 47 16.66 -24.73 -25.51
C GLY A 47 15.94 -24.74 -26.86
N GLN A 48 15.34 -25.87 -27.20
CA GLN A 48 14.63 -26.05 -28.47
C GLN A 48 13.40 -25.12 -28.59
N GLU A 49 12.71 -24.86 -27.48
CA GLU A 49 11.46 -24.08 -27.45
C GLU A 49 11.63 -22.67 -26.88
N PHE A 50 12.67 -22.43 -26.09
CA PHE A 50 12.86 -21.14 -25.42
C PHE A 50 14.33 -20.83 -25.15
N THR A 51 14.64 -19.55 -25.01
CA THR A 51 15.95 -19.06 -24.57
C THR A 51 15.79 -18.26 -23.29
N LEU A 52 16.57 -18.61 -22.26
CA LEU A 52 16.64 -17.89 -20.99
C LEU A 52 17.94 -17.09 -20.95
N ARG A 53 17.86 -15.76 -20.80
CA ARG A 53 19.03 -14.87 -20.86
C ARG A 53 19.11 -13.95 -19.65
N LEU A 54 20.33 -13.63 -19.24
CA LEU A 54 20.58 -12.53 -18.31
C LEU A 54 20.33 -11.22 -19.05
N GLN A 55 19.46 -10.39 -18.48
CA GLN A 55 19.22 -9.04 -18.97
C GLN A 55 19.57 -8.07 -17.84
N LYS A 56 20.39 -7.07 -18.16
CA LYS A 56 20.58 -5.94 -17.25
C LYS A 56 19.26 -5.19 -17.16
N ASN A 57 18.93 -4.72 -15.96
CA ASN A 57 17.81 -3.80 -15.80
C ASN A 57 18.07 -2.56 -16.67
N SER A 58 17.00 -1.96 -17.19
CA SER A 58 17.09 -0.73 -17.98
C SER A 58 17.53 0.48 -17.15
N GLN A 59 17.41 0.38 -15.82
CA GLN A 59 17.80 1.38 -14.85
C GLN A 59 18.48 0.70 -13.67
N ASP A 60 19.32 1.46 -12.96
CA ASP A 60 19.88 1.01 -11.70
C ASP A 60 18.76 0.79 -10.67
N PHE A 61 18.93 -0.24 -9.85
CA PHE A 61 17.99 -0.54 -8.77
C PHE A 61 18.55 -0.01 -7.45
N LEU A 62 17.68 0.58 -6.64
CA LEU A 62 18.04 1.01 -5.30
C LEU A 62 18.29 -0.22 -4.41
N VAL A 63 19.46 -0.25 -3.75
CA VAL A 63 19.77 -1.23 -2.71
C VAL A 63 19.85 -0.50 -1.38
N VAL A 64 18.90 -0.77 -0.50
CA VAL A 64 18.94 -0.29 0.88
C VAL A 64 19.76 -1.27 1.70
N LEU A 65 20.94 -0.84 2.16
CA LEU A 65 21.86 -1.66 2.96
C LEU A 65 21.53 -1.60 4.46
N ASP A 66 21.19 -0.40 4.95
CA ASP A 66 20.81 -0.14 6.34
C ASP A 66 19.78 0.99 6.38
N GLU A 67 18.51 0.63 6.54
CA GLU A 67 17.39 1.57 6.47
C GLU A 67 17.42 2.64 7.60
N PRO A 68 17.68 2.32 8.87
CA PRO A 68 17.88 3.32 9.94
C PRO A 68 18.90 4.42 9.64
N GLN A 69 19.96 4.12 8.88
CA GLN A 69 21.01 5.11 8.56
C GLN A 69 20.60 6.12 7.49
N ILE A 70 19.47 5.92 6.79
CA ILE A 70 19.02 6.83 5.73
C ILE A 70 18.52 8.16 6.36
N PRO A 71 19.12 9.32 6.04
CA PRO A 71 18.67 10.61 6.54
C PRO A 71 17.22 10.94 6.19
N LEU A 72 16.55 11.71 7.03
CA LEU A 72 15.14 12.08 6.85
C LEU A 72 14.87 12.84 5.54
N ILE A 73 15.84 13.60 5.05
CA ILE A 73 15.74 14.37 3.80
C ILE A 73 15.53 13.50 2.55
N PHE A 74 15.82 12.20 2.63
CA PHE A 74 15.61 11.23 1.55
C PHE A 74 14.38 10.33 1.79
N ARG A 75 13.53 10.70 2.75
CA ARG A 75 12.34 9.92 3.12
C ARG A 75 11.08 10.69 2.77
N ASP A 76 10.12 9.98 2.19
CA ASP A 76 8.74 10.42 2.17
C ASP A 76 8.06 10.01 3.48
N ILE A 77 7.40 10.95 4.14
CA ILE A 77 6.68 10.71 5.40
C ILE A 77 5.18 10.72 5.11
N GLU A 78 4.53 9.57 5.28
CA GLU A 78 3.08 9.47 5.26
C GLU A 78 2.57 9.23 6.69
N THR A 79 1.82 10.19 7.22
CA THR A 79 1.29 10.12 8.58
C THR A 79 -0.15 10.63 8.64
N LYS A 80 -0.93 10.04 9.55
CA LYS A 80 -2.28 10.52 9.88
C LYS A 80 -2.18 11.47 11.06
N ILE A 81 -2.35 12.76 10.79
CA ILE A 81 -2.30 13.81 11.81
C ILE A 81 -3.74 14.19 12.20
N PRO A 82 -4.10 14.16 13.49
CA PRO A 82 -5.38 14.70 13.95
C PRO A 82 -5.53 16.18 13.57
N GLY A 83 -6.73 16.57 13.11
CA GLY A 83 -6.99 17.94 12.61
C GLY A 83 -6.56 19.04 13.57
N HIS A 84 -6.85 18.90 14.88
CA HIS A 84 -6.45 19.89 15.89
C HIS A 84 -4.92 20.05 16.02
N LEU A 85 -4.14 18.97 15.88
CA LEU A 85 -2.68 19.05 15.89
C LEU A 85 -2.16 19.69 14.60
N TRP A 86 -2.81 19.43 13.46
CA TRP A 86 -2.47 20.06 12.20
C TRP A 86 -2.71 21.57 12.24
N GLU A 87 -3.88 22.00 12.73
CA GLU A 87 -4.22 23.42 12.91
C GLU A 87 -3.24 24.12 13.86
N ALA A 88 -2.94 23.50 15.00
CA ALA A 88 -1.95 24.01 15.95
C ALA A 88 -0.57 24.16 15.28
N LEU A 89 -0.12 23.16 14.54
CA LEU A 89 1.16 23.20 13.83
C LEU A 89 1.20 24.33 12.80
N LEU A 90 0.13 24.48 11.99
CA LEU A 90 0.05 25.58 11.03
C LEU A 90 0.13 26.94 11.72
N SER A 91 -0.48 27.11 12.90
CA SER A 91 -0.50 28.40 13.62
C SER A 91 0.91 28.97 13.91
N TYR A 92 1.93 28.12 14.05
CA TYR A 92 3.32 28.52 14.32
C TYR A 92 4.17 28.74 13.05
N LEU A 93 3.68 28.37 11.87
CA LEU A 93 4.42 28.47 10.62
C LEU A 93 4.18 29.82 9.92
N SER A 94 5.16 30.25 9.12
CA SER A 94 5.00 31.37 8.18
C SER A 94 4.01 31.02 7.07
N ASP A 95 3.46 32.03 6.39
CA ASP A 95 2.49 31.79 5.30
C ASP A 95 3.06 30.97 4.15
N GLU A 96 4.35 31.12 3.84
CA GLU A 96 5.03 30.33 2.83
C GLU A 96 5.12 28.86 3.24
N ALA A 97 5.62 28.57 4.44
CA ALA A 97 5.74 27.21 4.96
C ALA A 97 4.36 26.53 5.12
N ARG A 98 3.32 27.28 5.50
CA ARG A 98 1.94 26.77 5.55
C ARG A 98 1.46 26.34 4.17
N ARG A 99 1.76 27.10 3.11
CA ARG A 99 1.35 26.76 1.73
C ARG A 99 2.05 25.51 1.24
N GLU A 100 3.37 25.45 1.41
CA GLU A 100 4.17 24.29 1.04
C GLU A 100 3.69 23.02 1.75
N LEU A 101 3.51 23.12 3.07
CA LEU A 101 3.10 21.97 3.87
C LEU A 101 1.66 21.50 3.54
N ASN A 102 0.73 22.41 3.27
CA ASN A 102 -0.61 22.03 2.82
C ASN A 102 -0.62 21.42 1.41
N ALA A 103 0.29 21.83 0.52
CA ALA A 103 0.43 21.22 -0.80
C ALA A 103 0.89 19.75 -0.74
N CYS A 104 1.54 19.34 0.35
CA CYS A 104 1.93 17.95 0.59
C CYS A 104 0.76 17.05 1.05
N VAL A 105 -0.39 17.63 1.44
CA VAL A 105 -1.53 16.86 1.96
C VAL A 105 -2.19 16.05 0.83
N ARG A 106 -1.96 14.73 0.84
CA ARG A 106 -2.56 13.82 -0.16
C ARG A 106 -4.03 13.49 0.12
N GLN A 107 -4.44 13.48 1.40
CA GLN A 107 -5.80 13.15 1.80
C GLN A 107 -6.20 13.94 3.05
N MET A 108 -7.37 14.56 3.00
CA MET A 108 -8.02 15.18 4.15
C MET A 108 -9.44 14.63 4.24
N LYS A 109 -9.77 13.96 5.36
CA LYS A 109 -11.05 13.27 5.54
C LYS A 109 -11.63 13.58 6.92
N PRO A 110 -12.95 13.70 7.05
CA PRO A 110 -13.59 13.81 8.36
C PRO A 110 -13.25 12.60 9.25
N SER A 111 -12.95 12.85 10.52
CA SER A 111 -12.75 11.79 11.50
C SER A 111 -14.06 11.45 12.18
N ALA A 112 -14.67 10.33 11.79
CA ALA A 112 -15.93 9.87 12.38
C ALA A 112 -15.83 9.71 13.90
N ASP A 113 -14.68 9.28 14.42
CA ASP A 113 -14.49 9.09 15.86
C ASP A 113 -14.34 10.42 16.62
N ALA A 114 -13.74 11.45 16.00
CA ALA A 114 -13.69 12.78 16.59
C ALA A 114 -15.08 13.43 16.61
N ILE A 115 -15.82 13.32 15.50
CA ILE A 115 -17.18 13.83 15.36
C ILE A 115 -18.14 13.14 16.34
N LYS A 116 -18.05 11.81 16.48
CA LYS A 116 -18.86 11.05 17.45
C LYS A 116 -18.56 11.43 18.90
N ARG A 117 -17.30 11.75 19.21
CA ARG A 117 -16.90 12.23 20.54
C ARG A 117 -17.49 13.60 20.83
N ALA A 118 -17.30 14.57 19.94
CA ALA A 118 -17.92 15.90 20.07
C ALA A 118 -19.44 15.81 20.31
N ALA A 119 -20.13 14.98 19.53
CA ALA A 119 -21.57 14.77 19.74
C ALA A 119 -21.93 14.08 21.07
N ALA A 120 -21.06 13.21 21.60
CA ALA A 120 -21.25 12.62 22.93
C ALA A 120 -21.07 13.67 24.03
N ASP A 121 -20.20 14.66 23.80
CA ASP A 121 -19.96 15.81 24.65
C ASP A 121 -21.02 16.94 24.44
N GLN A 122 -22.07 16.66 23.67
CA GLN A 122 -23.15 17.60 23.31
C GLN A 122 -22.68 18.81 22.50
N GLU A 123 -21.52 18.73 21.86
CA GLU A 123 -21.02 19.73 20.92
C GLU A 123 -21.57 19.48 19.51
N GLU A 124 -22.07 20.54 18.87
CA GLU A 124 -22.51 20.49 17.48
C GLU A 124 -21.29 20.64 16.56
N VAL A 125 -21.13 19.72 15.61
CA VAL A 125 -20.10 19.81 14.56
C VAL A 125 -20.77 20.24 13.25
N PRO A 126 -20.53 21.49 12.78
CA PRO A 126 -21.13 21.98 11.54
C PRO A 126 -20.85 21.05 10.35
N GLY A 127 -21.90 20.73 9.59
CA GLY A 127 -21.80 19.86 8.41
C GLY A 127 -21.74 18.36 8.71
N ALA A 128 -21.91 17.94 9.98
CA ALA A 128 -22.00 16.53 10.35
C ALA A 128 -23.24 16.23 11.19
N ALA A 129 -23.89 15.09 10.93
CA ALA A 129 -25.02 14.60 11.72
C ALA A 129 -24.83 13.10 12.02
N ILE A 130 -25.19 12.68 13.22
CA ILE A 130 -25.14 11.28 13.64
C ILE A 130 -26.54 10.69 13.55
N GLN A 131 -26.70 9.68 12.71
CA GLN A 131 -27.96 8.96 12.54
C GLN A 131 -27.76 7.47 12.85
N ARG A 132 -28.76 6.86 13.51
CA ARG A 132 -28.82 5.39 13.69
C ARG A 132 -29.69 4.80 12.60
N GLY A 133 -29.08 4.05 11.69
CA GLY A 133 -29.77 3.27 10.68
C GLY A 133 -30.03 1.82 11.13
N VAL A 134 -30.85 1.11 10.38
CA VAL A 134 -31.06 -0.34 10.51
C VAL A 134 -30.64 -1.00 9.21
N HIS A 135 -29.82 -2.04 9.27
CA HIS A 135 -29.47 -2.85 8.11
C HIS A 135 -30.00 -4.26 8.25
N LEU A 136 -30.56 -4.80 7.17
CA LEU A 136 -30.95 -6.19 7.09
C LEU A 136 -29.69 -7.06 7.04
N ARG A 137 -29.59 -8.04 7.92
CA ARG A 137 -28.61 -9.12 7.83
C ARG A 137 -29.30 -10.36 7.30
N VAL A 138 -28.66 -11.03 6.34
CA VAL A 138 -29.03 -12.39 5.96
C VAL A 138 -28.22 -13.34 6.87
N ALA A 139 -28.87 -14.38 7.37
CA ALA A 139 -28.29 -15.37 8.30
C ALA A 139 -28.07 -16.70 7.57
#